data_AF-A0A517YWC3-F1
#
_entry.id   AF-A0A517YWC3-F1
#
_cell.length_a   1.000
_cell.length_b   1.000
_cell.length_c   1.000
_cell.angle_alpha   90.00
_cell.angle_beta   90.00
_cell.angle_gamma   90.00
#
_symmetry.space_group_name_H-M   'P 1'
#
loop_
_entity.id
_entity.type
_entity.pdbx_description
1 polymer ?
#
loop_
_entity_poly.entity_id
_entity_poly.type
_entity_poly.pdbx_seq_one_letter_code
_entity_poly.pdbx_strand_id
1 'polypeptide(L)'
;MKIRITKTRVIVCSIIAALAAVGITYGIYSLLNSANTITIKTIPSNAASAQLIKTPDQGIQYQIKTFDGQTQHLSPNQFASEIYNEHTNRTLKTQIFVTIFNITNKDKFGWVALGLLGQLVFAGRMIVQIIASEKKRQSVVPVAFWWMALTGASMLLLYFVWRKDVVGIIGQSTGWLIYTRNLYFIYLKPSPPTTLEDTEEGNLPASE
;
A
#
# COMPACT_ATOMS: atom_id res chain seq x y z
N MET A 1 6.60 -29.32 22.34
CA MET A 1 6.19 -28.75 21.03
C MET A 1 5.56 -27.35 21.07
N LYS A 2 5.47 -26.65 22.23
CA LYS A 2 4.91 -25.27 22.29
C LYS A 2 5.91 -24.15 21.93
N ILE A 3 7.21 -24.36 22.11
CA ILE A 3 8.25 -23.32 22.03
C ILE A 3 8.60 -22.89 20.59
N ARG A 4 8.54 -23.81 19.61
CA ARG A 4 8.82 -23.48 18.19
C ARG A 4 7.74 -22.59 17.57
N ILE A 5 6.48 -22.77 17.96
CA ILE A 5 5.33 -22.03 17.42
C ILE A 5 5.35 -20.57 17.92
N THR A 6 5.76 -20.33 19.17
CA THR A 6 5.86 -18.98 19.72
C THR A 6 6.96 -18.16 19.04
N LYS A 7 8.10 -18.78 18.70
CA LYS A 7 9.20 -18.10 17.99
C LYS A 7 8.79 -17.63 16.60
N THR A 8 8.09 -18.45 15.82
CA THR A 8 7.61 -18.04 14.49
C THR A 8 6.57 -16.92 14.56
N ARG A 9 5.68 -16.93 15.58
CA ARG A 9 4.70 -15.86 15.82
C ARG A 9 5.35 -14.53 16.17
N VAL A 10 6.41 -14.57 16.99
CA VAL A 10 7.19 -13.38 17.33
C VAL A 10 7.93 -12.86 16.11
N ILE A 11 8.62 -13.71 15.35
CA ILE A 11 9.39 -13.28 14.17
C ILE A 11 8.50 -12.63 13.11
N VAL A 12 7.35 -13.22 12.80
CA VAL A 12 6.42 -12.66 11.81
C VAL A 12 5.84 -11.33 12.30
N CYS A 13 5.31 -11.26 13.53
CA CYS A 13 4.86 -10.01 14.14
C CYS A 13 5.95 -8.93 14.19
N SER A 14 7.20 -9.30 14.48
CA SER A 14 8.33 -8.39 14.52
C SER A 14 8.70 -7.86 13.13
N ILE A 15 8.66 -8.70 12.09
CA ILE A 15 8.92 -8.26 10.71
C ILE A 15 7.83 -7.29 10.23
N ILE A 16 6.57 -7.57 10.54
CA ILE A 16 5.44 -6.69 10.18
C ILE A 16 5.49 -5.38 10.95
N ALA A 17 5.75 -5.45 12.26
CA ALA A 17 5.92 -4.27 13.10
C ALA A 17 7.12 -3.45 12.63
N ALA A 18 8.21 -4.08 12.19
CA ALA A 18 9.37 -3.40 11.64
C ALA A 18 9.04 -2.71 10.30
N LEU A 19 8.35 -3.39 9.38
CA LEU A 19 7.96 -2.79 8.09
C LEU A 19 6.95 -1.64 8.26
N ALA A 20 5.99 -1.80 9.18
CA ALA A 20 5.05 -0.74 9.53
C ALA A 20 5.75 0.43 10.24
N ALA A 21 6.64 0.15 11.18
CA ALA A 21 7.43 1.18 11.89
C ALA A 21 8.32 1.94 10.92
N VAL A 22 9.01 1.28 9.98
CA VAL A 22 9.82 1.96 8.96
C VAL A 22 8.95 2.87 8.08
N GLY A 23 7.77 2.40 7.66
CA GLY A 23 6.83 3.22 6.88
C GLY A 23 6.29 4.43 7.66
N ILE A 24 5.93 4.24 8.94
CA ILE A 24 5.45 5.29 9.84
C ILE A 24 6.56 6.30 10.15
N THR A 25 7.76 5.83 10.51
CA THR A 25 8.93 6.67 10.77
C THR A 25 9.29 7.49 9.54
N TYR A 26 9.26 6.91 8.34
CA TYR A 26 9.57 7.64 7.11
C TYR A 26 8.46 8.64 6.73
N GLY A 27 7.20 8.27 6.95
CA GLY A 27 6.07 9.18 6.76
C GLY A 27 6.12 10.37 7.71
N ILE A 28 6.37 10.13 9.00
CA ILE A 28 6.57 11.17 10.03
C ILE A 28 7.80 12.02 9.71
N TYR A 29 8.92 11.41 9.34
CA TYR A 29 10.12 12.13 8.91
C TYR A 29 9.82 13.09 7.74
N SER A 30 9.06 12.64 6.74
CA SER A 30 8.66 13.51 5.63
C SER A 30 7.76 14.67 6.07
N LEU A 31 6.88 14.45 7.05
CA LEU A 31 5.94 15.43 7.55
C LEU A 31 6.62 16.51 8.41
N LEU A 32 7.58 16.09 9.24
CA LEU A 32 8.37 16.97 10.11
C LEU A 32 9.34 17.85 9.31
N ASN A 33 9.85 17.37 8.16
CA ASN A 33 10.80 18.10 7.34
C ASN A 33 10.16 19.15 6.41
N SER A 34 8.83 19.35 6.45
CA SER A 34 8.11 20.36 5.64
C SER A 34 8.04 21.75 6.29
N ALA A 35 8.74 21.99 7.39
CA ALA A 35 8.48 23.15 8.26
C ALA A 35 8.77 24.54 7.67
N ASN A 36 9.54 24.68 6.58
CA ASN A 36 10.02 26.01 6.13
C ASN A 36 9.79 26.36 4.65
N THR A 37 9.07 25.52 3.88
CA THR A 37 8.81 25.79 2.45
C THR A 37 7.43 25.30 2.04
N ILE A 38 6.61 26.21 1.49
CA ILE A 38 5.29 25.85 0.95
C ILE A 38 5.53 25.23 -0.43
N THR A 39 5.31 23.91 -0.54
CA THR A 39 5.39 23.20 -1.81
C THR A 39 4.11 23.44 -2.60
N ILE A 40 4.25 23.86 -3.85
CA ILE A 40 3.11 24.11 -4.74
C ILE A 40 2.88 22.85 -5.56
N LYS A 41 1.63 22.36 -5.58
CA LYS A 41 1.26 21.12 -6.28
C LYS A 41 1.17 21.31 -7.79
N THR A 42 0.81 22.51 -8.24
CA THR A 42 0.81 22.91 -9.65
C THR A 42 2.19 23.39 -10.05
N ILE A 43 2.88 22.63 -10.90
CA ILE A 43 4.26 22.86 -11.30
C ILE A 43 4.29 22.79 -12.85
N PRO A 44 5.03 23.66 -13.54
CA PRO A 44 5.14 23.60 -15.00
C PRO A 44 5.83 22.30 -15.47
N SER A 45 5.58 21.85 -16.71
CA SER A 45 6.09 20.54 -17.22
C SER A 45 7.60 20.38 -17.16
N ASN A 46 8.34 21.48 -17.30
CA ASN A 46 9.79 21.51 -17.26
C ASN A 46 10.36 21.34 -15.84
N ALA A 47 9.50 21.34 -14.82
CA ALA A 47 9.91 21.45 -13.44
C ALA A 47 9.61 20.20 -12.60
N ALA A 48 10.63 19.78 -11.85
CA ALA A 48 10.57 18.67 -10.90
C ALA A 48 9.95 19.07 -9.55
N SER A 49 10.08 20.34 -9.15
CA SER A 49 9.45 20.87 -7.93
C SER A 49 9.29 22.39 -8.00
N ALA A 50 8.21 22.94 -7.44
CA ALA A 50 8.05 24.37 -7.19
C ALA A 50 7.82 24.64 -5.71
N GLN A 51 8.55 25.61 -5.16
CA GLN A 51 8.48 26.04 -3.77
C GLN A 51 8.26 27.54 -3.70
N LEU A 52 7.44 27.97 -2.75
CA LEU A 52 7.27 29.38 -2.46
C LEU A 52 8.35 29.81 -1.46
N ILE A 53 9.13 30.82 -1.82
CA ILE A 53 10.14 31.43 -0.96
C ILE A 53 9.86 32.93 -0.79
N LYS A 54 10.24 33.48 0.35
CA LYS A 54 10.19 34.92 0.61
C LYS A 54 11.62 35.45 0.57
N THR A 55 11.95 36.20 -0.48
CA THR A 55 13.26 36.82 -0.65
C THR A 55 13.23 38.20 0.00
N PRO A 56 14.19 38.58 0.87
CA PRO A 56 14.19 39.86 1.59
C PRO A 56 14.01 41.09 0.70
N ASP A 57 14.58 41.07 -0.51
CA ASP A 57 14.64 42.23 -1.41
C ASP A 57 13.57 42.24 -2.53
N GLN A 58 12.89 41.12 -2.78
CA GLN A 58 12.01 40.94 -3.95
C GLN A 58 10.63 40.36 -3.62
N GLY A 59 10.28 40.22 -2.35
CA GLY A 59 8.97 39.73 -1.92
C GLY A 59 8.79 38.22 -2.11
N ILE A 60 7.55 37.79 -2.38
CA ILE A 60 7.20 36.38 -2.58
C ILE A 60 7.62 35.93 -3.98
N GLN A 61 8.44 34.88 -4.07
CA GLN A 61 8.93 34.32 -5.32
C GLN A 61 8.71 32.80 -5.38
N TYR A 62 8.60 32.29 -6.60
CA TYR A 62 8.46 30.87 -6.90
C TYR A 62 9.82 30.33 -7.29
N GLN A 63 10.39 29.43 -6.48
CA GLN A 63 11.62 28.71 -6.79
C GLN A 63 11.27 27.38 -7.47
N ILE A 64 11.66 27.25 -8.72
CA ILE A 64 11.41 26.08 -9.54
C ILE A 64 12.73 25.32 -9.73
N LYS A 65 12.71 24.00 -9.50
CA LYS A 65 13.84 23.13 -9.85
C LYS A 65 13.49 22.32 -11.08
N THR A 66 14.23 22.51 -12.17
CA THR A 66 14.13 21.77 -13.43
C THR A 66 14.66 20.34 -13.25
N PHE A 67 14.26 19.42 -14.11
CA PHE A 67 14.79 18.04 -14.11
C PHE A 67 16.32 17.96 -14.28
N ASP A 68 16.92 18.95 -14.95
CA ASP A 68 18.37 19.09 -15.12
C ASP A 68 19.08 19.65 -13.86
N GLY A 69 18.35 19.83 -12.76
CA GLY A 69 18.87 20.33 -11.49
C GLY A 69 19.02 21.86 -11.42
N GLN A 70 18.72 22.58 -12.49
CA GLN A 70 18.75 24.04 -12.49
C GLN A 70 17.64 24.64 -11.63
N THR A 71 17.97 25.71 -10.92
CA THR A 71 17.02 26.43 -10.06
C THR A 71 16.70 27.77 -10.71
N GLN A 72 15.43 28.00 -11.00
CA GLN A 72 14.93 29.27 -11.53
C GLN A 72 14.01 29.94 -10.50
N HIS A 73 14.14 31.26 -10.38
CA HIS A 73 13.27 32.07 -9.55
C HIS A 73 12.31 32.84 -10.46
N LEU A 74 11.00 32.61 -10.28
CA LEU A 74 9.95 33.29 -11.03
C LEU A 74 9.15 34.21 -10.11
N SER A 75 8.81 35.39 -10.62
CA SER A 75 7.82 36.25 -9.97
C SER A 75 6.41 35.65 -10.07
N PRO A 76 5.46 36.03 -9.20
CA PRO A 76 4.10 35.50 -9.22
C PRO A 76 3.40 35.60 -10.58
N ASN A 77 3.57 36.73 -11.29
CA ASN A 77 2.95 36.95 -12.59
C ASN A 77 3.60 36.12 -13.71
N GLN A 78 4.93 35.94 -13.66
CA GLN A 78 5.65 35.08 -14.60
C GLN A 78 5.28 33.61 -14.41
N PHE A 79 5.15 33.17 -13.16
CA PHE A 79 4.70 31.82 -12.85
C PHE A 79 3.26 31.58 -13.34
N ALA A 80 2.36 32.54 -13.11
CA ALA A 80 0.97 32.43 -13.55
C ALA A 80 0.84 32.37 -15.08
N SER A 81 1.59 33.18 -15.82
CA SER A 81 1.54 33.17 -17.29
C SER A 81 2.14 31.89 -17.89
N GLU A 82 3.19 31.33 -17.29
CA GLU A 82 3.80 30.08 -17.72
C GLU A 82 2.83 28.90 -17.55
N ILE A 83 2.21 28.75 -16.37
CA ILE A 83 1.19 27.72 -16.12
C ILE A 83 -0.02 27.88 -17.05
N TYR A 84 -0.50 29.11 -17.24
CA TYR A 84 -1.67 29.38 -18.08
C TYR A 84 -1.43 28.98 -19.55
N ASN A 85 -0.31 29.42 -20.11
CA ASN A 85 0.05 29.12 -21.50
C ASN A 85 0.30 27.63 -21.73
N GLU A 86 0.86 26.95 -20.72
CA GLU A 86 1.13 25.53 -20.79
C GLU A 86 -0.16 24.70 -20.69
N HIS A 87 -1.07 25.06 -19.79
CA HIS A 87 -2.35 24.36 -19.64
C HIS A 87 -3.27 24.57 -20.86
N THR A 88 -3.20 25.73 -21.50
CA THR A 88 -4.03 26.06 -22.67
C THR A 88 -3.62 25.28 -23.93
N ASN A 89 -2.33 24.96 -24.08
CA ASN A 89 -1.80 24.31 -25.28
C ASN A 89 -1.61 22.77 -25.16
N ARG A 90 -1.88 22.19 -23.98
CA ARG A 90 -1.76 20.73 -23.80
C ARG A 90 -2.91 19.98 -24.46
N THR A 91 -2.62 19.21 -25.51
CA THR A 91 -3.59 18.30 -26.16
C THR A 91 -4.13 17.25 -25.16
N LEU A 92 -5.43 16.98 -25.21
CA LEU A 92 -6.17 16.09 -24.28
C LEU A 92 -5.58 14.67 -24.18
N LYS A 93 -5.07 14.13 -25.30
CA LYS A 93 -4.37 12.82 -25.33
C LYS A 93 -3.06 12.82 -24.53
N THR A 94 -2.30 13.92 -24.59
CA THR A 94 -1.05 14.08 -23.85
C THR A 94 -1.30 14.21 -22.35
N GLN A 95 -2.39 14.87 -21.95
CA GLN A 95 -2.79 14.96 -20.53
C GLN A 95 -3.14 13.59 -19.95
N ILE A 96 -3.94 12.80 -20.66
CA ILE A 96 -4.34 11.47 -20.20
C ILE A 96 -3.11 10.56 -20.10
N PHE A 97 -2.25 10.57 -21.12
CA PHE A 97 -1.07 9.72 -21.14
C PHE A 97 -0.05 10.10 -20.05
N VAL A 98 0.31 11.37 -19.88
CA VAL A 98 1.27 11.81 -18.85
C VAL A 98 0.73 11.61 -17.43
N THR A 99 -0.58 11.79 -17.23
CA THR A 99 -1.21 11.64 -15.90
C THR A 99 -1.37 10.17 -15.50
N ILE A 100 -1.79 9.30 -16.42
CA ILE A 100 -1.97 7.86 -16.16
C ILE A 100 -0.62 7.16 -16.13
N PHE A 101 0.28 7.54 -17.03
CA PHE A 101 1.54 6.90 -17.27
C PHE A 101 2.67 7.92 -17.11
N ASN A 102 2.89 8.43 -15.89
CA ASN A 102 4.07 9.23 -15.52
C ASN A 102 5.39 8.39 -15.66
N ILE A 103 5.62 7.87 -16.85
CA ILE A 103 6.59 6.88 -17.31
C ILE A 103 7.55 7.64 -18.22
N THR A 104 8.45 8.39 -17.62
CA THR A 104 9.69 8.80 -18.29
C THR A 104 10.88 7.98 -17.77
N ASN A 105 10.75 7.28 -16.63
CA ASN A 105 11.80 6.46 -16.04
C ASN A 105 11.37 4.99 -15.97
N LYS A 106 12.20 4.09 -16.54
CA LYS A 106 12.02 2.63 -16.51
C LYS A 106 11.80 2.09 -15.08
N ASP A 107 12.41 2.75 -14.11
CA ASP A 107 12.31 2.40 -12.69
C ASP A 107 10.88 2.58 -12.14
N LYS A 108 10.15 3.61 -12.58
CA LYS A 108 8.78 3.88 -12.10
C LYS A 108 7.76 2.89 -12.67
N PHE A 109 8.02 2.37 -13.88
CA PHE A 109 7.12 1.42 -14.53
C PHE A 109 6.98 0.12 -13.74
N GLY A 110 8.09 -0.43 -13.25
CA GLY A 110 8.09 -1.65 -12.45
C GLY A 110 7.24 -1.52 -11.18
N TRP A 111 7.33 -0.38 -10.49
CA TRP A 111 6.53 -0.09 -9.30
C TRP A 111 5.04 0.07 -9.60
N VAL A 112 4.68 0.75 -10.70
CA VAL A 112 3.28 0.89 -11.12
C VAL A 112 2.70 -0.48 -11.52
N ALA A 113 3.46 -1.29 -12.27
CA ALA A 113 3.06 -2.64 -12.63
C ALA A 113 2.85 -3.51 -11.38
N LEU A 114 3.74 -3.42 -10.39
CA LEU A 114 3.58 -4.11 -9.10
C LEU A 114 2.28 -3.70 -8.38
N GLY A 115 2.00 -2.38 -8.33
CA GLY A 115 0.77 -1.86 -7.73
C GLY A 115 -0.49 -2.35 -8.45
N LEU A 116 -0.48 -2.37 -9.78
CA LEU A 116 -1.59 -2.87 -10.60
C LEU A 116 -1.79 -4.37 -10.43
N LEU A 117 -0.72 -5.17 -10.46
CA LEU A 117 -0.79 -6.60 -10.20
C LEU A 117 -1.32 -6.88 -8.78
N GLY A 118 -0.85 -6.12 -7.79
CA GLY A 118 -1.35 -6.18 -6.41
C GLY A 118 -2.84 -5.90 -6.34
N GLN A 119 -3.31 -4.87 -7.04
CA GLN A 119 -4.72 -4.52 -7.13
C GLN A 119 -5.55 -5.63 -7.81
N LEU A 120 -5.04 -6.26 -8.87
CA LEU A 120 -5.71 -7.36 -9.57
C LEU A 120 -5.83 -8.60 -8.68
N VAL A 121 -4.75 -9.01 -8.00
CA VAL A 121 -4.78 -10.12 -7.04
C VAL A 121 -5.73 -9.81 -5.89
N PHE A 122 -5.68 -8.58 -5.37
CA PHE A 122 -6.57 -8.14 -4.30
C PHE A 122 -8.02 -8.21 -4.76
N ALA A 123 -8.41 -7.61 -5.89
CA ALA A 123 -9.78 -7.62 -6.40
C ALA A 123 -10.24 -9.04 -6.79
N GLY A 124 -9.37 -9.86 -7.38
CA GLY A 124 -9.66 -11.22 -7.80
C GLY A 124 -10.13 -12.14 -6.68
N ARG A 125 -9.80 -11.83 -5.41
CA ARG A 125 -10.32 -12.58 -4.26
C ARG A 125 -11.86 -12.59 -4.20
N MET A 126 -12.51 -11.52 -4.66
CA MET A 126 -13.98 -11.44 -4.68
C MET A 126 -14.54 -12.38 -5.74
N ILE A 127 -13.89 -12.48 -6.90
CA ILE A 127 -14.28 -13.43 -7.95
C ILE A 127 -14.19 -14.87 -7.42
N VAL A 128 -13.08 -15.20 -6.74
CA VAL A 128 -12.93 -16.53 -6.12
C VAL A 128 -13.99 -16.79 -5.05
N GLN A 129 -14.35 -15.78 -4.27
CA GLN A 129 -15.41 -15.90 -3.27
C GLN A 129 -16.79 -16.10 -3.89
N ILE A 130 -17.12 -15.37 -4.96
CA ILE A 130 -18.37 -15.51 -5.71
C ILE A 130 -18.47 -16.95 -6.25
N ILE A 131 -17.46 -17.41 -6.99
CA ILE A 131 -17.43 -18.76 -7.56
C ILE A 131 -17.56 -19.84 -6.47
N ALA A 132 -16.84 -19.68 -5.35
CA ALA A 132 -16.90 -20.64 -4.25
C ALA A 132 -18.26 -20.65 -3.55
N SER A 133 -18.91 -19.49 -3.43
CA SER A 133 -20.23 -19.35 -2.78
C SER A 133 -21.35 -19.86 -3.67
N GLU A 134 -21.30 -19.59 -4.97
CA GLU A 134 -22.24 -20.13 -5.96
C GLU A 134 -22.19 -21.65 -6.00
N LYS A 135 -20.97 -22.23 -6.05
CA LYS A 135 -20.79 -23.68 -6.05
C LYS A 135 -21.37 -24.36 -4.81
N LYS A 136 -21.37 -23.68 -3.66
CA LYS A 136 -21.91 -24.22 -2.39
C LYS A 136 -23.32 -23.72 -2.04
N ARG A 137 -23.87 -22.79 -2.83
CA ARG A 137 -25.15 -22.08 -2.56
C ARG A 137 -25.25 -21.51 -1.15
N GLN A 138 -24.12 -21.07 -0.59
CA GLN A 138 -24.01 -20.53 0.76
C GLN A 138 -22.96 -19.42 0.78
N SER A 139 -23.11 -18.44 1.65
CA SER A 139 -22.10 -17.39 1.85
C SER A 139 -20.88 -17.99 2.56
N VAL A 140 -19.87 -18.38 1.77
CA VAL A 140 -18.65 -19.02 2.27
C VAL A 140 -17.42 -18.22 1.85
N VAL A 141 -16.43 -18.16 2.74
CA VAL A 141 -15.13 -17.54 2.44
C VAL A 141 -14.08 -18.63 2.28
N PRO A 142 -13.61 -18.93 1.06
CA PRO A 142 -12.64 -19.99 0.84
C PRO A 142 -11.26 -19.61 1.40
N VAL A 143 -10.42 -20.59 1.76
CA VAL A 143 -9.05 -20.32 2.27
C VAL A 143 -8.22 -19.50 1.28
N ALA A 144 -8.42 -19.73 -0.02
CA ALA A 144 -7.79 -18.96 -1.10
C ALA A 144 -8.07 -17.45 -1.01
N PHE A 145 -9.24 -17.04 -0.52
CA PHE A 145 -9.58 -15.62 -0.31
C PHE A 145 -8.56 -14.95 0.61
N TRP A 146 -8.20 -15.59 1.71
CA TRP A 146 -7.29 -15.03 2.70
C TRP A 146 -5.86 -14.94 2.18
N TRP A 147 -5.40 -15.94 1.42
CA TRP A 147 -4.09 -15.90 0.77
C TRP A 147 -4.01 -14.82 -0.31
N MET A 148 -5.02 -14.71 -1.18
CA MET A 148 -5.07 -13.64 -2.19
C MET A 148 -5.12 -12.25 -1.55
N ALA A 149 -5.89 -12.08 -0.47
CA ALA A 149 -5.94 -10.83 0.27
C ALA A 149 -4.57 -10.46 0.86
N LEU A 150 -3.86 -11.43 1.47
CA LEU A 150 -2.54 -11.21 2.05
C LEU A 150 -1.49 -10.86 0.99
N THR A 151 -1.47 -11.59 -0.13
CA THR A 151 -0.54 -11.34 -1.24
C THR A 151 -0.81 -9.98 -1.89
N GLY A 152 -2.07 -9.69 -2.22
CA GLY A 152 -2.46 -8.41 -2.81
C GLY A 152 -2.15 -7.23 -1.88
N ALA A 153 -2.47 -7.34 -0.59
CA ALA A 153 -2.15 -6.31 0.40
C ALA A 153 -0.64 -6.10 0.58
N SER A 154 0.17 -7.17 0.51
CA SER A 154 1.64 -7.05 0.58
C SER A 154 2.21 -6.28 -0.61
N MET A 155 1.73 -6.59 -1.83
CA MET A 155 2.14 -5.88 -3.05
C MET A 155 1.70 -4.41 -3.03
N LEU A 156 0.46 -4.14 -2.60
CA LEU A 156 -0.05 -2.78 -2.45
C LEU A 156 0.67 -2.01 -1.35
N LEU A 157 1.03 -2.66 -0.25
CA LEU A 157 1.80 -2.04 0.84
C LEU A 157 3.19 -1.61 0.34
N LEU A 158 3.90 -2.47 -0.39
CA LEU A 158 5.18 -2.12 -1.03
C LEU A 158 5.01 -0.92 -1.98
N TYR A 159 3.94 -0.93 -2.79
CA TYR A 159 3.62 0.17 -3.70
C TYR A 159 3.33 1.49 -2.97
N PHE A 160 2.54 1.47 -1.89
CA PHE A 160 2.21 2.68 -1.13
C PHE A 160 3.38 3.23 -0.32
N VAL A 161 4.26 2.36 0.18
CA VAL A 161 5.54 2.77 0.77
C VAL A 161 6.39 3.49 -0.27
N TRP A 162 6.51 2.93 -1.48
CA TRP A 162 7.21 3.59 -2.58
C TRP A 162 6.56 4.93 -2.97
N ARG A 163 5.22 5.02 -3.00
CA ARG A 163 4.47 6.25 -3.28
C ARG A 163 4.47 7.27 -2.14
N LYS A 164 4.98 6.92 -0.96
CA LYS A 164 4.91 7.72 0.27
C LYS A 164 3.47 8.12 0.63
N ASP A 165 2.52 7.21 0.40
CA ASP A 165 1.10 7.42 0.67
C ASP A 165 0.73 6.82 2.03
N VAL A 166 0.67 7.68 3.05
CA VAL A 166 0.41 7.27 4.45
C VAL A 166 -0.96 6.58 4.58
N VAL A 167 -1.98 7.06 3.87
CA VAL A 167 -3.34 6.49 3.94
C VAL A 167 -3.33 5.07 3.38
N GLY A 168 -2.66 4.88 2.24
CA GLY A 168 -2.47 3.56 1.64
C GLY A 168 -1.71 2.60 2.55
N ILE A 169 -0.63 3.07 3.19
CA ILE A 169 0.18 2.26 4.13
C ILE A 169 -0.66 1.79 5.32
N ILE A 170 -1.39 2.70 5.97
CA ILE A 170 -2.23 2.36 7.13
C ILE A 170 -3.34 1.38 6.73
N GLY A 171 -4.02 1.65 5.62
CA GLY A 171 -5.11 0.81 5.12
C GLY A 171 -4.65 -0.62 4.82
N GLN A 172 -3.55 -0.76 4.06
CA GLN A 172 -3.03 -2.08 3.70
C GLN A 172 -2.41 -2.82 4.88
N SER A 173 -1.73 -2.12 5.80
CA SER A 173 -1.17 -2.73 7.01
C SER A 173 -2.27 -3.31 7.92
N THR A 174 -3.38 -2.58 8.06
CA THR A 174 -4.54 -3.04 8.85
C THR A 174 -5.15 -4.30 8.25
N GLY A 175 -5.39 -4.30 6.93
CA GLY A 175 -5.89 -5.49 6.21
C GLY A 175 -4.94 -6.68 6.34
N TRP A 176 -3.65 -6.45 6.16
CA TRP A 176 -2.59 -7.46 6.25
C TRP A 176 -2.61 -8.20 7.59
N LEU A 177 -2.76 -7.47 8.72
CA LEU A 177 -2.88 -8.06 10.06
C LEU A 177 -4.12 -8.95 10.20
N ILE A 178 -5.28 -8.48 9.70
CA ILE A 178 -6.53 -9.23 9.74
C ILE A 178 -6.40 -10.54 8.94
N TYR A 179 -5.85 -10.49 7.73
CA TYR A 179 -5.73 -11.65 6.85
C TYR A 179 -4.79 -12.70 7.45
N THR A 180 -3.65 -12.26 7.99
CA THR A 180 -2.69 -13.14 8.66
C THR A 180 -3.30 -13.78 9.90
N ARG A 181 -4.02 -13.00 10.72
CA ARG A 181 -4.74 -13.52 11.89
C ARG A 181 -5.78 -14.57 11.50
N ASN A 182 -6.52 -14.36 10.40
CA ASN A 182 -7.51 -15.32 9.94
C ASN A 182 -6.87 -16.60 9.39
N LEU A 183 -5.80 -16.50 8.60
CA LEU A 183 -5.01 -17.67 8.17
C LEU A 183 -4.48 -18.44 9.37
N TYR A 184 -3.95 -17.75 10.38
CA TYR A 184 -3.48 -18.39 11.60
C TYR A 184 -4.57 -19.23 12.29
N PHE A 185 -5.79 -18.69 12.44
CA PHE A 185 -6.89 -19.44 13.05
C PHE A 185 -7.37 -20.63 12.21
N ILE A 186 -7.27 -20.54 10.88
CA ILE A 186 -7.60 -21.66 9.97
C ILE A 186 -6.64 -22.84 10.19
N TYR A 187 -5.34 -22.58 10.36
CA TYR A 187 -4.34 -23.65 10.51
C TYR A 187 -4.11 -24.11 11.95
N LEU A 188 -4.52 -23.33 12.96
CA LEU A 188 -4.35 -23.69 14.37
C LEU A 188 -5.42 -24.69 14.88
N LYS A 189 -6.56 -24.85 14.20
CA LYS A 189 -7.58 -25.83 14.59
C LYS A 189 -7.54 -27.11 13.75
N PRO A 190 -6.88 -28.15 14.29
CA PRO A 190 -7.47 -29.49 14.44
C PRO A 190 -7.49 -29.84 15.95
N SER A 191 -8.57 -30.26 16.63
CA SER A 191 -9.59 -31.28 16.29
C SER A 191 -10.98 -30.98 16.93
N PRO A 192 -12.09 -31.55 16.41
CA PRO A 192 -13.37 -31.68 17.13
C PRO A 192 -13.24 -32.62 18.34
N PRO A 193 -14.21 -32.58 19.29
CA PRO A 193 -14.04 -33.10 20.64
C PRO A 193 -13.95 -34.63 20.64
N THR A 194 -13.15 -35.19 21.55
CA THR A 194 -13.25 -36.59 21.99
C THR A 194 -14.73 -36.89 22.21
N THR A 195 -15.29 -37.71 21.33
CA THR A 195 -16.67 -38.21 21.43
C THR A 195 -16.76 -39.02 22.71
N LEU A 196 -17.83 -38.88 23.49
CA LEU A 196 -17.97 -39.59 24.76
C LEU A 196 -17.98 -41.13 24.59
N GLU A 197 -18.15 -41.64 23.36
CA GLU A 197 -17.91 -43.04 22.98
C GLU A 197 -16.48 -43.52 23.29
N ASP A 198 -15.46 -42.65 23.16
CA ASP A 198 -14.05 -43.01 23.42
C ASP A 198 -13.77 -43.28 24.91
N THR A 199 -14.73 -42.96 25.79
CA THR A 199 -14.61 -43.12 27.25
C THR A 199 -15.34 -44.34 27.79
N GLU A 200 -16.34 -44.89 27.09
CA GLU A 200 -17.12 -46.05 27.55
C GLU A 200 -16.59 -47.39 27.02
N GLU A 201 -16.03 -47.46 25.81
CA GLU A 201 -15.42 -48.72 25.31
C GLU A 201 -14.12 -49.11 26.04
N GLY A 202 -13.45 -48.15 26.67
CA GLY A 202 -12.19 -48.38 27.39
C GLY A 202 -12.34 -48.91 28.82
N ASN A 203 -13.56 -49.05 29.35
CA ASN A 203 -13.79 -49.40 30.77
C ASN A 203 -14.80 -50.52 31.00
N LEU A 204 -15.17 -51.28 29.95
CA LEU A 204 -15.88 -52.55 30.14
C LEU A 204 -14.83 -53.64 30.43
N PRO A 205 -14.75 -54.19 31.66
CA PRO A 205 -13.98 -55.41 31.87
C PRO A 205 -14.61 -56.52 31.03
N ALA A 206 -13.85 -57.02 30.06
CA ALA A 206 -14.10 -58.31 29.43
C ALA A 206 -13.73 -59.40 30.44
N SER A 207 -14.72 -59.95 31.13
CA SER A 207 -14.61 -61.16 31.96
C SER A 207 -16.03 -61.60 32.31
N GLU A 208 -16.53 -62.70 31.73
CA GLU A 208 -16.46 -64.09 32.25
C GLU A 208 -17.48 -64.35 33.37
#